data_AF-A0A922LCE3-F1
#
_entry.id   AF-A0A922LCE3-F1
#
_cell.length_a   1.000
_cell.length_b   1.000
_cell.length_c   1.000
_cell.angle_alpha   90.00
_cell.angle_beta   90.00
_cell.angle_gamma   90.00
#
_symmetry.space_group_name_H-M   'P 1'
#
loop_
_entity.id
_entity.type
_entity.pdbx_description
1 polymer ?
#
loop_
_entity_poly.entity_id
_entity_poly.type
_entity_poly.pdbx_seq_one_letter_code
_entity_poly.pdbx_strand_id
1 'polypeptide(L)'
;SGPGLTSDIYRSDNNGKTFTKITQQLGESIYIRRENGLQRHQNQRDSKELFVICYDVENTTRSMIFVTEDGGSTWERSSVPFVLSGQLRFYPRERLSPWVLTLEEKTSILYLSLDNGKTWKNIHDNVVDYFWLVICKLILRYSGLFMK
;
A
#
# COMPACT_ATOMS: atom_id res chain seq x y z
N SER A 1 -0.84 -12.57 -14.52
CA SER A 1 0.46 -12.10 -15.04
C SER A 1 1.46 -12.24 -13.91
N GLY A 2 2.56 -12.95 -14.12
CA GLY A 2 3.66 -13.03 -13.15
C GLY A 2 4.40 -11.69 -13.00
N PRO A 3 5.40 -11.60 -12.13
CA PRO A 3 6.05 -10.33 -11.78
C PRO A 3 6.78 -9.65 -12.95
N GLY A 4 7.12 -10.39 -14.02
CA GLY A 4 7.84 -9.85 -15.18
C GLY A 4 9.29 -9.53 -14.86
N LEU A 5 9.79 -8.40 -15.35
CA LEU A 5 11.14 -7.92 -15.09
C LEU A 5 11.23 -7.25 -13.70
N THR A 6 12.43 -7.21 -13.14
CA THR A 6 12.71 -6.47 -11.90
C THR A 6 12.39 -4.99 -12.08
N SER A 7 12.01 -4.34 -10.98
CA SER A 7 11.74 -2.91 -10.91
C SER A 7 12.92 -2.17 -10.31
N ASP A 8 13.12 -0.93 -10.76
CA ASP A 8 14.11 -0.02 -10.18
C ASP A 8 13.45 1.20 -9.56
N ILE A 9 13.98 1.65 -8.42
CA ILE A 9 13.60 2.90 -7.80
C ILE A 9 14.77 3.88 -7.89
N TYR A 10 14.47 5.08 -8.35
CA TYR A 10 15.40 6.21 -8.41
C TYR A 10 14.88 7.34 -7.55
N ARG A 11 15.79 8.03 -6.84
CA ARG A 11 15.48 9.18 -5.99
C ARG A 11 16.28 10.39 -6.42
N SER A 12 15.66 11.56 -6.32
CA SER A 12 16.31 12.85 -6.52
C SER A 12 16.18 13.71 -5.27
N ASP A 13 17.27 14.36 -4.88
CA ASP A 13 17.31 15.33 -3.76
C ASP A 13 17.52 16.77 -4.26
N ASN A 14 17.42 17.00 -5.57
CA ASN A 14 17.69 18.30 -6.20
C ASN A 14 16.64 18.70 -7.24
N ASN A 15 15.37 18.44 -6.92
CA ASN A 15 14.21 18.77 -7.75
C ASN A 15 14.26 18.12 -9.15
N GLY A 16 14.75 16.88 -9.23
CA GLY A 16 14.75 16.10 -10.46
C GLY A 16 15.89 16.43 -11.43
N LYS A 17 16.91 17.20 -11.02
CA LYS A 17 18.08 17.45 -11.88
C LYS A 17 18.96 16.22 -12.03
N THR A 18 19.15 15.47 -10.95
CA THR A 18 19.86 14.19 -10.96
C THR A 18 19.10 13.15 -10.16
N PHE A 19 19.32 11.88 -10.50
CA PHE A 19 18.67 10.75 -9.87
C PHE A 19 19.72 9.70 -9.49
N THR A 20 19.59 9.15 -8.29
CA THR A 20 20.40 8.03 -7.79
C THR A 20 19.52 6.79 -7.71
N LYS A 21 20.00 5.66 -8.23
CA LYS A 21 19.33 4.37 -8.09
C LYS A 21 19.42 3.91 -6.63
N ILE A 22 18.28 3.69 -6.00
CA ILE A 22 18.17 3.30 -4.58
C ILE A 22 17.53 1.93 -4.38
N THR A 23 17.29 1.16 -5.46
CA THR A 23 16.66 -0.18 -5.40
C THR A 23 17.29 -1.08 -4.33
N GLN A 24 18.62 -1.04 -4.18
CA GLN A 24 19.37 -1.85 -3.21
C GLN A 24 18.90 -1.68 -1.76
N GLN A 25 18.32 -0.53 -1.39
CA GLN A 25 17.77 -0.30 -0.05
C GLN A 25 16.50 -1.13 0.24
N LEU A 26 15.78 -1.56 -0.81
CA LEU A 26 14.62 -2.44 -0.73
C LEU A 26 14.99 -3.90 -1.00
N GLY A 27 16.24 -4.17 -1.40
CA GLY A 27 16.74 -5.45 -1.87
C GLY A 27 17.17 -5.41 -3.33
N GLU A 28 18.03 -6.34 -3.74
CA GLU A 28 18.65 -6.32 -5.09
C GLU A 28 17.66 -6.63 -6.23
N SER A 29 16.59 -7.37 -5.95
CA SER A 29 15.57 -7.74 -6.94
C SER A 29 14.18 -7.56 -6.34
N ILE A 30 13.53 -6.44 -6.68
CA ILE A 30 12.13 -6.17 -6.32
C ILE A 30 11.26 -6.19 -7.57
N TYR A 31 9.99 -6.51 -7.40
CA TYR A 31 9.00 -6.56 -8.47
C TYR A 31 7.79 -5.78 -8.03
N ILE A 32 7.79 -4.48 -8.32
CA ILE A 32 6.72 -3.57 -7.90
C ILE A 32 5.45 -3.93 -8.69
N ARG A 33 4.34 -4.07 -7.98
CA ARG A 33 3.02 -4.28 -8.58
C ARG A 33 2.63 -3.05 -9.38
N ARG A 34 2.42 -3.22 -10.69
CA ARG A 34 2.12 -2.10 -11.60
C ARG A 34 0.79 -1.43 -11.26
N GLU A 35 -0.17 -2.22 -10.80
CA GLU A 35 -1.48 -1.76 -10.34
C GLU A 35 -1.39 -0.83 -9.12
N ASN A 36 -0.36 -0.98 -8.29
CA ASN A 36 -0.17 -0.18 -7.07
C ASN A 36 0.75 1.02 -7.29
N GLY A 37 1.87 0.83 -8.01
CA GLY A 37 2.91 1.84 -8.15
C GLY A 37 3.49 2.28 -6.79
N LEU A 38 3.85 3.56 -6.70
CA LEU A 38 4.28 4.20 -5.46
C LEU A 38 3.11 4.95 -4.84
N GLN A 39 2.79 4.62 -3.59
CA GLN A 39 1.61 5.13 -2.90
C GLN A 39 2.00 6.07 -1.76
N ARG A 40 1.12 7.03 -1.47
CA ARG A 40 1.32 8.04 -0.43
C ARG A 40 -0.02 8.54 0.10
N HIS A 41 0.02 9.18 1.26
CA HIS A 41 -1.11 9.93 1.80
C HIS A 41 -1.55 11.03 0.83
N GLN A 42 -2.76 10.91 0.27
CA GLN A 42 -3.27 11.80 -0.78
C GLN A 42 -3.41 13.27 -0.31
N ASN A 43 -3.68 13.45 0.98
CA ASN A 43 -3.92 14.77 1.60
C ASN A 43 -2.69 15.37 2.28
N GLN A 44 -1.54 14.68 2.28
CA GLN A 44 -0.33 15.08 3.01
C GLN A 44 0.85 15.18 2.04
N ARG A 45 0.81 16.19 1.16
CA ARG A 45 1.74 16.30 0.03
C ARG A 45 3.19 16.58 0.43
N ASP A 46 3.38 17.14 1.62
CA ASP A 46 4.68 17.41 2.26
C ASP A 46 5.24 16.19 3.01
N SER A 47 4.46 15.12 3.14
CA SER A 47 4.92 13.88 3.75
C SER A 47 6.03 13.24 2.94
N LYS A 48 7.00 12.70 3.67
CA LYS A 48 8.07 11.84 3.16
C LYS A 48 7.74 10.36 3.27
N GLU A 49 6.56 10.02 3.81
CA GLU A 49 6.10 8.66 3.96
C GLU A 49 5.55 8.10 2.64
N LEU A 50 6.14 7.01 2.16
CA LEU A 50 5.77 6.37 0.90
C LEU A 50 5.68 4.85 1.09
N PHE A 51 4.79 4.23 0.32
CA PHE A 51 4.52 2.80 0.34
C PHE A 51 4.76 2.23 -1.05
N VAL A 52 5.46 1.11 -1.11
CA VAL A 52 5.70 0.35 -2.34
C VAL A 52 5.25 -1.09 -2.12
N ILE A 53 4.41 -1.58 -3.01
CA ILE A 53 3.88 -2.94 -2.93
C ILE A 53 4.54 -3.79 -4.02
N CYS A 54 5.09 -4.91 -3.62
CA CYS A 54 5.82 -5.83 -4.48
C CYS A 54 5.18 -7.22 -4.47
N TYR A 55 5.42 -7.97 -5.54
CA TYR A 55 5.21 -9.42 -5.52
C TYR A 55 6.14 -10.07 -4.49
N ASP A 56 5.64 -11.08 -3.79
CA ASP A 56 6.48 -12.03 -3.09
C ASP A 56 6.87 -13.15 -4.09
N VAL A 57 8.16 -13.23 -4.41
CA VAL A 57 8.71 -14.16 -5.42
C VAL A 57 8.69 -15.59 -4.91
N GLU A 58 8.79 -15.78 -3.58
CA GLU A 58 8.76 -17.08 -2.94
C GLU A 58 7.34 -17.59 -2.77
N ASN A 59 6.37 -16.68 -2.65
CA ASN A 59 4.96 -17.03 -2.47
C ASN A 59 4.00 -16.08 -3.20
N THR A 60 3.49 -16.52 -4.34
CA THR A 60 2.57 -15.73 -5.18
C THR A 60 1.21 -15.44 -4.56
N THR A 61 0.85 -16.10 -3.46
CA THR A 61 -0.38 -15.84 -2.68
C THR A 61 -0.20 -14.71 -1.65
N ARG A 62 1.03 -14.22 -1.49
CA ARG A 62 1.41 -13.15 -0.58
C ARG A 62 1.89 -11.93 -1.36
N SER A 63 2.11 -10.84 -0.64
CA SER A 63 2.76 -9.65 -1.16
C SER A 63 3.81 -9.15 -0.17
N MET A 64 4.73 -8.34 -0.65
CA MET A 64 5.63 -7.58 0.22
C MET A 64 5.24 -6.12 0.18
N ILE A 65 5.25 -5.46 1.32
CA ILE A 65 5.12 -4.01 1.41
C ILE A 65 6.41 -3.41 1.95
N PHE A 66 6.84 -2.33 1.34
CA PHE A 66 7.98 -1.52 1.77
C PHE A 66 7.47 -0.13 2.14
N VAL A 67 7.87 0.36 3.31
CA VAL A 67 7.49 1.67 3.82
C VAL A 67 8.74 2.46 4.12
N THR A 68 8.77 3.71 3.68
CA THR A 68 9.78 4.69 4.10
C THR A 68 9.07 5.83 4.79
N GLU A 69 9.68 6.41 5.82
CA GLU A 69 9.20 7.62 6.51
C GLU A 69 10.08 8.85 6.20
N ASP A 70 11.21 8.63 5.51
CA ASP A 70 12.28 9.61 5.32
C ASP A 70 12.56 9.91 3.83
N GLY A 71 11.59 9.64 2.96
CA GLY A 71 11.62 10.00 1.54
C GLY A 71 12.45 9.03 0.71
N GLY A 72 12.59 7.79 1.18
CA GLY A 72 13.38 6.75 0.53
C GLY A 72 14.87 6.87 0.83
N SER A 73 15.24 7.29 2.05
CA SER A 73 16.61 7.11 2.57
C SER A 73 16.75 5.76 3.25
N THR A 74 15.72 5.34 3.98
CA THR A 74 15.58 4.02 4.62
C THR A 74 14.21 3.43 4.33
N TRP A 75 14.13 2.10 4.34
CA TRP A 75 12.91 1.35 4.05
C TRP A 75 12.74 0.21 5.03
N GLU A 76 11.52 0.04 5.54
CA GLU A 76 11.11 -1.12 6.32
C GLU A 76 10.30 -2.08 5.44
N ARG A 77 10.62 -3.37 5.51
CA ARG A 77 9.97 -4.44 4.74
C ARG A 77 9.03 -5.23 5.64
N SER A 78 7.82 -5.52 5.16
CA SER A 78 6.86 -6.39 5.84
C SER A 78 6.20 -7.37 4.87
N SER A 79 5.90 -8.58 5.35
CA SER A 79 5.17 -9.60 4.60
C SER A 79 3.66 -9.42 4.78
N VAL A 80 2.92 -9.44 3.68
CA VAL A 80 1.47 -9.35 3.67
C VAL A 80 0.90 -10.73 3.35
N PRO A 81 0.05 -11.32 4.21
CA PRO A 81 -0.37 -12.73 4.10
C PRO A 81 -1.43 -12.98 3.01
N PHE A 82 -1.66 -12.02 2.11
CA PHE A 82 -2.60 -12.11 1.00
C PHE A 82 -2.07 -11.32 -0.21
N VAL A 83 -2.79 -11.38 -1.33
CA VAL A 83 -2.47 -10.61 -2.53
C VAL A 83 -2.96 -9.17 -2.36
N LEU A 84 -2.05 -8.26 -2.01
CA LEU A 84 -2.33 -6.84 -1.87
C LEU A 84 -2.40 -6.18 -3.25
N SER A 85 -3.51 -6.37 -3.97
CA SER A 85 -3.71 -5.81 -5.31
C SER A 85 -4.43 -4.46 -5.33
N GLY A 86 -5.23 -4.17 -4.30
CA GLY A 86 -5.98 -2.92 -4.20
C GLY A 86 -5.11 -1.71 -3.85
N GLN A 87 -5.59 -0.52 -4.23
CA GLN A 87 -5.02 0.75 -3.80
C GLN A 87 -5.17 0.94 -2.28
N LEU A 88 -4.14 1.50 -1.63
CA LEU A 88 -4.18 1.84 -0.21
C LEU A 88 -5.01 3.11 -0.01
N ARG A 89 -5.98 3.02 0.90
CA ARG A 89 -6.77 4.16 1.36
C ARG A 89 -6.35 4.53 2.77
N PHE A 90 -5.59 5.60 2.88
CA PHE A 90 -5.07 6.13 4.13
C PHE A 90 -6.14 6.89 4.93
N TYR A 91 -6.12 6.76 6.25
CA TYR A 91 -7.03 7.49 7.13
C TYR A 91 -6.77 9.01 7.03
N PRO A 92 -7.79 9.83 6.70
CA PRO A 92 -7.54 11.21 6.27
C PRO A 92 -7.50 12.24 7.41
N ARG A 93 -7.89 11.89 8.64
CA ARG A 93 -8.10 12.88 9.72
C ARG A 93 -6.89 13.14 10.59
N GLU A 94 -5.96 12.20 10.62
CA GLU A 94 -4.75 12.31 11.43
C GLU A 94 -3.54 12.31 10.50
N ARG A 95 -2.64 13.27 10.73
CA ARG A 95 -1.40 13.40 9.96
C ARG A 95 -0.55 12.16 10.24
N LEU A 96 -0.11 11.49 9.19
CA LEU A 96 0.65 10.24 9.24
C LEU A 96 -0.02 9.15 10.10
N SER A 97 -1.36 9.08 10.07
CA SER A 97 -2.05 7.98 10.75
C SER A 97 -1.62 6.64 10.15
N PRO A 98 -1.30 5.62 10.98
CA PRO A 98 -0.84 4.33 10.49
C PRO A 98 -1.98 3.46 9.93
N TRP A 99 -3.20 3.99 9.86
CA TRP A 99 -4.40 3.26 9.51
C TRP A 99 -4.60 3.24 8.00
N VAL A 100 -4.69 2.04 7.45
CA VAL A 100 -4.77 1.82 6.01
C VAL A 100 -5.83 0.78 5.69
N LEU A 101 -6.70 1.10 4.73
CA LEU A 101 -7.64 0.14 4.14
C LEU A 101 -7.18 -0.27 2.75
N THR A 102 -7.49 -1.50 2.36
CA THR A 102 -7.31 -1.99 1.00
C THR A 102 -8.30 -3.10 0.70
N LEU A 103 -8.79 -3.15 -0.54
CA LEU A 103 -9.68 -4.19 -1.02
C LEU A 103 -8.90 -5.14 -1.91
N GLU A 104 -8.82 -6.41 -1.53
CA GLU A 104 -8.28 -7.44 -2.42
C GLU A 104 -9.26 -7.66 -3.57
N GLU A 105 -8.86 -7.27 -4.79
CA GLU A 105 -9.77 -7.12 -5.93
C GLU A 105 -10.41 -8.44 -6.37
N LYS A 106 -9.71 -9.56 -6.21
CA LYS A 106 -10.19 -10.88 -6.65
C LYS A 106 -11.14 -11.54 -5.67
N THR A 107 -10.94 -11.31 -4.39
CA THR A 107 -11.71 -11.96 -3.30
C THR A 107 -12.79 -11.04 -2.75
N SER A 108 -12.75 -9.75 -3.08
CA SER A 108 -13.61 -8.71 -2.52
C SER A 108 -13.51 -8.64 -0.99
N ILE A 109 -12.35 -9.01 -0.42
CA ILE A 109 -12.09 -8.93 1.02
C ILE A 109 -11.47 -7.58 1.34
N LEU A 110 -12.07 -6.87 2.29
CA LEU A 110 -11.54 -5.62 2.83
C LEU A 110 -10.62 -5.91 4.02
N TYR A 111 -9.39 -5.43 3.91
CA TYR A 111 -8.40 -5.50 4.96
C TYR A 111 -8.13 -4.13 5.58
N LEU A 112 -7.84 -4.15 6.89
CA LEU A 112 -7.41 -3.00 7.69
C LEU A 112 -6.05 -3.28 8.31
N SER A 113 -5.14 -2.34 8.17
CA SER A 113 -3.93 -2.24 8.99
C SER A 113 -4.05 -1.04 9.91
N LEU A 114 -3.49 -1.16 11.12
CA LEU A 114 -3.39 -0.09 12.11
C LEU A 114 -1.93 0.32 12.39
N ASP A 115 -0.99 -0.21 11.60
CA ASP A 115 0.45 -0.16 11.84
C ASP A 115 1.25 0.02 10.54
N ASN A 116 0.79 0.87 9.63
CA ASN A 116 1.46 1.17 8.35
C ASN A 116 1.64 -0.07 7.44
N GLY A 117 0.70 -1.01 7.48
CA GLY A 117 0.69 -2.18 6.64
C GLY A 117 1.61 -3.32 7.10
N LYS A 118 2.17 -3.24 8.32
CA LYS A 118 2.97 -4.32 8.90
C LYS A 118 2.10 -5.54 9.22
N THR A 119 0.91 -5.31 9.77
CA THR A 119 -0.10 -6.33 10.01
C THR A 119 -1.45 -5.94 9.40
N TRP A 120 -2.22 -6.95 9.03
CA TRP A 120 -3.50 -6.77 8.36
C TRP A 120 -4.56 -7.69 8.95
N LYS A 121 -5.77 -7.16 9.09
CA LYS A 121 -6.96 -7.89 9.54
C LYS A 121 -8.01 -7.85 8.44
N ASN A 122 -8.54 -9.01 8.05
CA ASN A 122 -9.80 -9.07 7.31
C ASN A 122 -10.91 -8.52 8.23
N ILE A 123 -11.55 -7.44 7.78
CA ILE A 123 -12.64 -6.81 8.52
C ILE A 123 -14.01 -6.99 7.84
N HIS A 124 -14.03 -7.38 6.55
CA HIS A 124 -15.27 -7.72 5.86
C HIS A 124 -15.03 -8.44 4.53
N ASP A 125 -15.90 -9.41 4.20
CA ASP A 125 -15.92 -10.11 2.90
C ASP A 125 -16.97 -9.53 1.93
N ASN A 126 -16.86 -9.83 0.63
CA ASN A 126 -17.82 -9.45 -0.42
C ASN A 126 -18.05 -7.92 -0.58
N VAL A 127 -17.07 -7.10 -0.25
CA VAL A 127 -17.16 -5.64 -0.33
C VAL A 127 -17.03 -5.18 -1.78
N VAL A 128 -17.94 -4.30 -2.23
CA VAL A 128 -17.90 -3.70 -3.57
C VAL A 128 -17.27 -2.31 -3.53
N ASP A 129 -17.57 -1.52 -2.51
CA ASP A 129 -17.02 -0.17 -2.34
C ASP A 129 -16.85 0.17 -0.85
N TYR A 130 -15.86 1.01 -0.57
CA TYR A 130 -15.44 1.37 0.78
C TYR A 130 -14.76 2.74 0.80
N PHE A 131 -14.95 3.46 1.90
CA PHE A 131 -14.28 4.72 2.17
C PHE A 131 -14.26 5.02 3.67
N TRP A 132 -13.26 5.80 4.08
CA TRP A 132 -13.24 6.38 5.42
C TRP A 132 -14.34 7.44 5.54
N LEU A 133 -15.23 7.35 6.52
CA LEU A 133 -16.09 8.48 6.83
C LEU A 133 -15.34 9.59 7.53
N VAL A 134 -15.79 10.81 7.25
CA VAL A 134 -15.43 12.04 7.97
C VAL A 134 -16.06 12.06 9.37
N ILE A 135 -16.42 10.93 9.98
CA ILE A 135 -16.89 10.79 11.38
C ILE A 135 -16.53 9.37 11.84
N CYS A 136 -15.24 9.07 11.95
CA CYS A 136 -14.65 7.86 12.57
C CYS A 136 -15.36 6.50 12.37
N LYS A 137 -16.06 6.28 11.26
CA LYS A 137 -16.79 5.03 10.99
C LYS A 137 -16.50 4.58 9.56
N LEU A 138 -16.30 3.29 9.36
CA LEU A 138 -16.15 2.71 8.03
C LEU A 138 -17.53 2.51 7.40
N ILE A 139 -17.72 2.89 6.13
CA ILE A 139 -18.90 2.48 5.35
C ILE A 139 -18.49 1.44 4.33
N LEU A 140 -19.35 0.42 4.19
CA LEU A 140 -19.23 -0.64 3.21
C LEU A 140 -20.48 -0.65 2.35
N ARG A 141 -20.30 -0.80 1.04
CA ARG A 141 -21.41 -1.11 0.12
C ARG A 141 -21.23 -2.52 -0.41
N TYR A 142 -22.31 -3.30 -0.30
CA TYR A 142 -22.48 -4.59 -0.95
C TYR A 142 -23.37 -4.43 -2.17
N SER A 143 -23.22 -5.30 -3.16
CA SER A 143 -24.22 -5.44 -4.22
C SER A 143 -25.53 -5.98 -3.62
N GLY A 144 -26.41 -5.07 -3.19
CA GLY A 144 -27.82 -5.40 -2.91
C GLY A 144 -28.42 -4.92 -1.58
N LEU A 145 -27.66 -4.44 -0.59
CA LEU A 145 -28.26 -3.92 0.65
C LEU A 145 -27.32 -2.93 1.37
N PHE A 146 -27.85 -1.75 1.72
CA PHE A 146 -27.22 -0.84 2.68
C PHE A 146 -27.48 -1.36 4.10
N MET A 147 -26.43 -1.59 4.90
CA MET A 147 -26.56 -1.70 6.36
C MET A 147 -25.70 -0.64 7.05
N LYS A 148 -26.27 -0.04 8.10
CA LYS A 148 -25.74 1.11 8.88
C LYS A 148 -24.75 0.70 9.96
#